data_AF-A0A7G1ILK0-F1
#
_entry.id   AF-A0A7G1ILK0-F1
#
_cell.length_a   1.000
_cell.length_b   1.000
_cell.length_c   1.000
_cell.angle_alpha   90.00
_cell.angle_beta   90.00
_cell.angle_gamma   90.00
#
_symmetry.space_group_name_H-M   'P 1'
#
loop_
_entity.id
_entity.type
_entity.pdbx_description
1 polymer ?
#
loop_
_entity_poly.entity_id
_entity_poly.type
_entity_poly.pdbx_seq_one_letter_code
_entity_poly.pdbx_strand_id
1 'polypeptide(L)'
;MTGPPATFSDQIDSAETDLGFISAVTAGLIALILLIIYRSLFTALLPLLVIGISLAVGRGLLSVLGESGMPISQFTIAFMTVILLGAGTDYSVFLISRYHEQRHKDVSPDRAVVDATATIGRVILASAATVALAFLAMSFSKLSVFGALGPACAIAVFVGVAATVTLFPPVLAMAAKRGVGEPKADRTRRYWNRIAVAVVRRPGPLLGASLGLVVGLAAIALTMRISYDDRQGQPATTASNEGYHLLDKHFRKDTVITQFMIVESATDMRTSRALADLDEMASRVSQLPGVTKVSGVTRPTGARLDQARLSWQNGQIGNKMAGAVADGDAHRYDLAKLTEGADQLAGALAQLDETVRTALTPLTSLLSQAQSAGSQVQRLRPLLQQLSATAPTVDRAIRAGPGLRQEAEQAQSAIASIAPSSTHSTTIRGAPAHPSAPRSATRCRF
;
A
#
# COMPACT_ATOMS: atom_id res chain seq x y z
N MET A 1 3.37 -21.42 -13.91
CA MET A 1 2.68 -20.69 -12.80
C MET A 1 2.27 -19.32 -13.33
N THR A 2 1.25 -18.67 -12.75
CA THR A 2 0.76 -17.35 -13.21
C THR A 2 1.09 -16.26 -12.21
N GLY A 3 0.86 -15.01 -12.60
CA GLY A 3 1.06 -13.83 -11.75
C GLY A 3 2.23 -12.97 -12.21
N PRO A 4 2.36 -11.73 -11.71
CA PRO A 4 3.38 -10.81 -12.18
C PRO A 4 4.82 -11.38 -12.12
N PRO A 5 5.27 -12.03 -11.04
CA PRO A 5 6.63 -12.60 -11.00
C PRO A 5 6.88 -13.68 -12.06
N ALA A 6 5.91 -14.58 -12.27
CA ALA A 6 6.01 -15.61 -13.29
C ALA A 6 5.96 -15.04 -14.72
N THR A 7 5.20 -13.95 -14.90
CA THR A 7 5.15 -13.22 -16.18
C THR A 7 6.46 -12.51 -16.46
N PHE A 8 7.12 -11.98 -15.42
CA PHE A 8 8.44 -11.35 -15.55
C PHE A 8 9.55 -12.38 -15.79
N SER A 9 9.54 -13.53 -15.11
CA SER A 9 10.52 -14.60 -15.37
C SER A 9 10.39 -15.11 -16.80
N ASP A 10 9.17 -15.38 -17.24
CA ASP A 10 8.91 -15.87 -18.60
C ASP A 10 9.34 -14.85 -19.67
N GLN A 11 9.17 -13.54 -19.41
CA GLN A 11 9.69 -12.48 -20.29
C GLN A 11 11.22 -12.50 -20.38
N ILE A 12 11.90 -12.66 -19.24
CA ILE A 12 13.37 -12.68 -19.19
C ILE A 12 13.88 -13.92 -19.93
N ASP A 13 13.31 -15.10 -19.67
CA ASP A 13 13.71 -16.36 -20.30
C ASP A 13 13.47 -16.35 -21.82
N SER A 14 12.31 -15.82 -22.24
CA SER A 14 11.99 -15.63 -23.67
C SER A 14 12.96 -14.64 -24.31
N ALA A 15 13.20 -13.50 -23.66
CA ALA A 15 14.14 -12.51 -24.15
C ALA A 15 15.58 -13.05 -24.25
N GLU A 16 16.07 -13.83 -23.28
CA GLU A 16 17.40 -14.45 -23.35
C GLU A 16 17.53 -15.37 -24.56
N THR A 17 16.55 -16.24 -24.76
CA THR A 17 16.52 -17.20 -25.87
C THR A 17 16.46 -16.47 -27.21
N ASP A 18 15.55 -15.50 -27.34
CA ASP A 18 15.34 -14.72 -28.55
C ASP A 18 16.55 -13.85 -28.87
N LEU A 19 17.20 -13.25 -27.87
CA LEU A 19 18.38 -12.41 -28.10
C LEU A 19 19.56 -13.21 -28.65
N GLY A 20 19.79 -14.42 -28.15
CA GLY A 20 20.80 -15.31 -28.70
C GLY A 20 20.52 -15.65 -30.17
N PHE A 21 19.27 -16.04 -30.46
CA PHE A 21 18.83 -16.39 -31.80
C PHE A 21 18.89 -15.21 -32.77
N ILE A 22 18.30 -14.06 -32.42
CA ILE A 22 18.28 -12.83 -33.21
C ILE A 22 19.71 -12.34 -33.47
N SER A 23 20.58 -12.37 -32.46
CA SER A 23 21.98 -11.96 -32.62
C SER A 23 22.72 -12.87 -33.61
N ALA A 24 22.52 -14.19 -33.53
CA ALA A 24 23.14 -15.15 -34.44
C ALA A 24 22.61 -15.01 -35.87
N VAL A 25 21.29 -14.89 -36.04
CA VAL A 25 20.66 -14.67 -37.36
C VAL A 25 21.10 -13.35 -37.97
N THR A 26 21.12 -12.27 -37.18
CA THR A 26 21.55 -10.94 -37.64
C THR A 26 23.03 -10.95 -38.01
N ALA A 27 23.90 -11.54 -37.18
CA ALA A 27 25.31 -11.69 -37.50
C ALA A 27 25.53 -12.53 -38.76
N GLY A 28 24.77 -13.62 -38.94
CA GLY A 28 24.79 -14.44 -40.15
C GLY A 28 24.32 -13.69 -41.40
N LEU A 29 23.26 -12.89 -41.29
CA LEU A 29 22.76 -12.05 -42.38
C LEU A 29 23.76 -10.95 -42.74
N ILE A 30 24.36 -10.29 -41.75
CA ILE A 30 25.44 -9.33 -41.96
C ILE A 30 26.63 -10.02 -42.64
N ALA A 31 27.06 -11.19 -42.14
CA ALA A 31 28.14 -11.97 -42.74
C ALA A 31 27.85 -12.29 -44.21
N LEU A 32 26.61 -12.70 -44.53
CA LEU A 32 26.18 -12.99 -45.89
C LEU A 32 26.21 -11.74 -46.77
N ILE A 33 25.69 -10.61 -46.29
CA ILE A 33 25.71 -9.34 -47.02
C ILE A 33 27.16 -8.89 -47.29
N LEU A 34 28.01 -8.90 -46.26
CA LEU A 34 29.42 -8.55 -46.38
C LEU A 34 30.17 -9.52 -47.31
N LEU A 35 29.81 -10.81 -47.28
CA LEU A 35 30.35 -11.82 -48.20
C LEU A 35 29.91 -11.55 -49.64
N ILE A 36 28.67 -11.15 -49.88
CA ILE A 36 28.19 -10.77 -51.22
C ILE A 36 28.91 -9.52 -51.73
N ILE A 37 29.09 -8.51 -50.87
CA ILE A 37 29.73 -7.24 -51.21
C ILE A 37 31.22 -7.43 -51.49
N TYR A 38 31.97 -7.98 -50.53
CA TYR A 38 33.43 -8.09 -50.63
C TYR A 38 33.88 -9.35 -51.36
N ARG A 39 33.01 -10.36 -51.51
CA ARG A 39 33.28 -11.66 -52.13
C ARG A 39 34.53 -12.34 -51.56
N SER A 40 34.88 -12.03 -50.32
CA SER A 40 36.08 -12.47 -49.61
C SER A 40 35.66 -12.82 -48.20
N LEU A 41 35.77 -14.10 -47.83
CA LEU A 41 35.32 -14.59 -46.54
C LEU A 41 36.04 -13.86 -45.40
N PHE A 42 37.35 -13.68 -45.51
CA PHE A 42 38.13 -13.00 -44.49
C PHE A 42 37.74 -11.52 -44.33
N THR A 43 37.58 -10.79 -45.44
CA THR A 43 37.16 -9.37 -45.41
C THR A 43 35.75 -9.20 -44.85
N ALA A 44 34.88 -10.20 -45.04
CA ALA A 44 33.54 -10.22 -44.48
C ALA A 44 33.51 -10.57 -42.98
N LEU A 45 34.38 -11.47 -42.50
CA LEU A 45 34.44 -11.83 -41.08
C LEU A 45 35.20 -10.82 -40.22
N LEU A 46 36.09 -10.03 -40.79
CA LEU A 46 36.93 -9.08 -40.02
C LEU A 46 36.08 -8.05 -39.24
N PRO A 47 35.07 -7.37 -39.83
CA PRO A 47 34.11 -6.56 -39.08
C PRO A 47 33.43 -7.31 -37.95
N LEU A 48 32.92 -8.52 -38.22
CA LEU A 48 32.21 -9.33 -37.23
C LEU A 48 33.10 -9.74 -36.06
N LEU A 49 34.39 -10.01 -36.30
CA LEU A 49 35.35 -10.31 -35.26
C LEU A 49 35.59 -9.11 -34.36
N VAL A 50 35.82 -7.92 -34.94
CA VAL A 50 36.04 -6.69 -34.17
C VAL A 50 34.79 -6.32 -33.36
N ILE A 51 33.59 -6.49 -33.94
CA ILE A 51 32.33 -6.28 -33.24
C ILE A 51 32.12 -7.31 -32.14
N GLY A 52 32.45 -8.58 -32.37
CA GLY A 52 32.37 -9.63 -31.35
C GLY A 52 33.23 -9.31 -30.13
N ILE A 53 34.47 -8.83 -30.35
CA ILE A 53 35.35 -8.35 -29.28
C ILE A 53 34.74 -7.12 -28.60
N SER A 54 34.19 -6.17 -29.37
CA SER A 54 33.52 -4.97 -28.85
C SER A 54 32.32 -5.32 -27.98
N LEU A 55 31.56 -6.36 -28.32
CA LEU A 55 30.43 -6.86 -27.53
C LEU A 55 30.91 -7.48 -26.22
N ALA A 56 31.99 -8.26 -26.24
CA ALA A 56 32.57 -8.83 -25.03
C ALA A 56 33.09 -7.74 -24.07
N VAL A 57 33.85 -6.77 -24.59
CA VAL A 57 34.37 -5.63 -23.82
C VAL A 57 33.23 -4.74 -23.33
N GLY A 58 32.25 -4.45 -24.19
CA GLY A 58 31.08 -3.63 -23.86
C GLY A 58 30.26 -4.26 -22.75
N ARG A 59 29.97 -5.57 -22.82
CA ARG A 59 29.28 -6.30 -21.74
C ARG A 59 30.07 -6.27 -20.44
N GLY A 60 31.39 -6.47 -20.49
CA GLY A 60 32.25 -6.38 -19.31
C GLY A 60 32.22 -4.99 -18.67
N LEU A 61 32.34 -3.93 -19.49
CA LEU A 61 32.28 -2.55 -19.03
C LEU A 61 30.91 -2.21 -18.43
N LEU A 62 29.83 -2.62 -19.08
CA LEU A 62 28.48 -2.46 -18.54
C LEU A 62 28.34 -3.23 -17.22
N SER A 63 28.81 -4.47 -17.11
CA SER A 63 28.75 -5.25 -15.86
C SER A 63 29.37 -4.49 -14.67
N VAL A 64 30.56 -3.91 -14.87
CA VAL A 64 31.23 -3.10 -13.84
C VAL A 64 30.43 -1.84 -13.49
N LEU A 65 29.84 -1.17 -14.48
CA LEU A 65 28.97 -0.02 -14.24
C LEU A 65 27.69 -0.41 -13.50
N GLY A 66 27.17 -1.61 -13.76
CA GLY A 66 26.04 -2.19 -13.04
C GLY A 66 26.34 -2.35 -11.55
N GLU A 67 27.51 -2.88 -11.21
CA GLU A 67 27.98 -2.98 -9.83
C GLU A 67 28.16 -1.60 -9.17
N SER A 68 28.52 -0.57 -9.94
CA SER A 68 28.62 0.81 -9.44
C SER A 68 27.28 1.52 -9.20
N GLY A 69 26.16 0.84 -9.48
CA GLY A 69 24.80 1.36 -9.25
C GLY A 69 24.08 1.87 -10.50
N MET A 70 24.64 1.69 -11.71
CA MET A 70 23.92 1.98 -12.94
C MET A 70 22.83 0.92 -13.14
N PRO A 71 21.55 1.29 -13.33
CA PRO A 71 20.49 0.33 -13.63
C PRO A 71 20.73 -0.30 -15.00
N ILE A 72 21.13 -1.58 -15.01
CA ILE A 72 21.35 -2.35 -16.24
C ILE A 72 20.32 -3.47 -16.27
N SER A 73 19.60 -3.54 -17.38
CA SER A 73 18.57 -4.53 -17.61
C SER A 73 18.92 -5.39 -18.82
N GLN A 74 18.18 -6.48 -19.02
CA GLN A 74 18.31 -7.31 -20.21
C GLN A 74 18.03 -6.52 -21.51
N PHE A 75 17.10 -5.55 -21.46
CA PHE A 75 16.85 -4.65 -22.58
C PHE A 75 18.10 -3.85 -22.95
N THR A 76 18.86 -3.38 -21.95
CA THR A 76 20.11 -2.66 -22.19
C THR A 76 21.10 -3.50 -23.00
N ILE A 77 21.25 -4.78 -22.65
CA ILE A 77 22.15 -5.71 -23.36
C ILE A 77 21.66 -6.00 -24.78
N ALA A 78 20.34 -6.13 -24.96
CA ALA A 78 19.71 -6.29 -26.26
C ALA A 78 20.00 -5.13 -27.20
N PHE A 79 19.69 -3.90 -26.78
CA PHE A 79 19.91 -2.69 -27.56
C PHE A 79 21.39 -2.48 -27.85
N MET A 80 22.26 -2.67 -26.85
CA MET A 80 23.71 -2.65 -27.04
C MET A 80 24.14 -3.59 -28.17
N THR A 81 23.63 -4.83 -28.16
CA THR A 81 24.00 -5.85 -29.15
C THR A 81 23.60 -5.45 -30.57
N VAL A 82 22.37 -4.96 -30.75
CA VAL A 82 21.86 -4.50 -32.05
C VAL A 82 22.63 -3.26 -32.54
N ILE A 83 22.89 -2.30 -31.66
CA ILE A 83 23.62 -1.07 -32.00
C ILE A 83 25.06 -1.40 -32.41
N LEU A 84 25.77 -2.26 -31.68
CA LEU A 84 27.14 -2.65 -32.03
C LEU A 84 27.20 -3.44 -33.34
N LEU A 85 26.23 -4.34 -33.59
CA LEU A 85 26.15 -5.08 -34.84
C LEU A 85 25.92 -4.15 -36.04
N GLY A 86 24.96 -3.23 -35.94
CA GLY A 86 24.65 -2.27 -37.00
C GLY A 86 25.75 -1.22 -37.17
N ALA A 87 25.87 -0.32 -36.19
CA ALA A 87 26.79 0.82 -36.27
C ALA A 87 28.25 0.38 -36.35
N GLY A 88 28.65 -0.67 -35.62
CA GLY A 88 30.02 -1.21 -35.68
C GLY A 88 30.36 -1.80 -37.06
N THR A 89 29.38 -2.43 -37.73
CA THR A 89 29.54 -2.91 -39.10
C THR A 89 29.67 -1.73 -40.07
N ASP A 90 28.83 -0.71 -39.94
CA ASP A 90 28.88 0.48 -40.79
C ASP A 90 30.23 1.20 -40.67
N TYR A 91 30.74 1.38 -39.45
CA TYR A 91 32.06 1.99 -39.22
C TYR A 91 33.19 1.17 -39.86
N SER A 92 33.14 -0.15 -39.71
CA SER A 92 34.10 -1.07 -40.31
C SER A 92 34.03 -1.04 -41.85
N VAL A 93 32.82 -1.01 -42.41
CA VAL A 93 32.57 -0.91 -43.86
C VAL A 93 33.08 0.40 -44.42
N PHE A 94 32.84 1.53 -43.75
CA PHE A 94 33.40 2.82 -44.19
C PHE A 94 34.93 2.81 -44.21
N LEU A 95 35.56 2.20 -43.20
CA LEU A 95 37.01 2.09 -43.14
C LEU A 95 37.56 1.17 -44.24
N ILE A 96 36.98 0.00 -44.45
CA ILE A 96 37.33 -0.91 -45.55
C ILE A 96 37.13 -0.22 -46.90
N SER A 97 36.00 0.45 -47.11
CA SER A 97 35.70 1.13 -48.36
C SER A 97 36.74 2.18 -48.69
N ARG A 98 37.16 2.98 -47.69
CA ARG A 98 38.20 3.98 -47.88
C ARG A 98 39.58 3.35 -48.13
N TYR A 99 39.90 2.26 -47.43
CA TYR A 99 41.11 1.48 -47.68
C TYR A 99 41.14 0.93 -49.13
N HIS A 100 40.05 0.33 -49.59
CA HIS A 100 39.88 -0.15 -50.96
C HIS A 100 40.01 0.97 -52.00
N GLU A 101 39.49 2.17 -51.72
CA GLU A 101 39.67 3.33 -52.60
C GLU A 101 41.16 3.71 -52.75
N GLN A 102 41.94 3.64 -51.68
CA GLN A 102 43.39 3.90 -51.75
C GLN A 102 44.14 2.78 -52.47
N ARG A 103 43.75 1.52 -52.25
CA ARG A 103 44.31 0.36 -52.97
C ARG A 103 44.03 0.43 -54.47
N HIS A 104 42.86 0.92 -54.89
CA HIS A 104 42.55 1.18 -56.30
C HIS A 104 43.37 2.33 -56.93
N LYS A 105 44.03 3.17 -56.12
CA LYS A 105 44.98 4.20 -56.56
C LYS A 105 46.43 3.71 -56.49
N ASP A 106 46.63 2.39 -56.38
CA ASP A 106 47.94 1.74 -56.29
C ASP A 106 48.80 2.16 -55.09
N VAL A 107 48.19 2.68 -54.01
CA VAL A 107 48.88 3.02 -52.76
C VAL A 107 49.24 1.73 -52.00
N SER A 108 50.47 1.62 -51.48
CA SER A 108 50.91 0.44 -50.74
C SER A 108 49.99 0.12 -49.54
N PRO A 109 49.78 -1.15 -49.17
CA PRO A 109 48.77 -1.51 -48.18
C PRO A 109 48.94 -0.84 -46.81
N ASP A 110 50.18 -0.75 -46.32
CA ASP A 110 50.48 -0.11 -45.03
C ASP A 110 50.13 1.39 -45.05
N ARG A 111 50.45 2.11 -46.14
CA ARG A 111 50.06 3.51 -46.31
C ARG A 111 48.57 3.68 -46.52
N ALA A 112 47.94 2.78 -47.28
CA ALA A 112 46.50 2.81 -47.53
C ALA A 112 45.68 2.69 -46.24
N VAL A 113 46.10 1.85 -45.28
CA VAL A 113 45.44 1.75 -43.96
C VAL A 113 45.60 3.03 -43.15
N VAL A 114 46.81 3.61 -43.14
CA VAL A 114 47.07 4.89 -42.43
C VAL A 114 46.23 6.02 -43.03
N ASP A 115 46.24 6.18 -44.34
CA ASP A 115 45.50 7.22 -45.06
C ASP A 115 43.99 7.05 -44.90
N ALA A 116 43.50 5.80 -44.96
CA ALA A 116 42.10 5.49 -44.72
C ALA A 116 41.69 5.89 -43.31
N THR A 117 42.45 5.45 -42.29
CA THR A 117 42.17 5.75 -40.88
C THR A 117 42.22 7.26 -40.59
N ALA A 118 43.22 7.97 -41.13
CA ALA A 118 43.37 9.42 -40.95
C ALA A 118 42.21 10.23 -41.56
N THR A 119 41.65 9.77 -42.68
CA THR A 119 40.55 10.46 -43.37
C THR A 119 39.19 10.06 -42.83
N ILE A 120 38.88 8.76 -42.78
CA ILE A 120 37.55 8.28 -42.40
C ILE A 120 37.35 8.20 -40.88
N GLY A 121 38.43 8.09 -40.09
CA GLY A 121 38.35 8.01 -38.64
C GLY A 121 37.65 9.23 -38.02
N ARG A 122 37.91 10.43 -38.56
CA ARG A 122 37.24 11.67 -38.12
C ARG A 122 35.73 11.66 -38.45
N VAL A 123 35.36 11.09 -39.59
CA VAL A 123 33.95 10.96 -40.02
C VAL A 123 33.22 9.94 -39.14
N ILE A 124 33.86 8.81 -38.87
CA ILE A 124 33.35 7.77 -37.96
C ILE A 124 33.15 8.33 -36.55
N LEU A 125 34.14 9.06 -36.02
CA LEU A 125 34.03 9.71 -34.70
C LEU A 125 32.89 10.74 -34.65
N ALA A 126 32.74 11.57 -35.68
CA ALA A 126 31.65 12.54 -35.76
C ALA A 126 30.28 11.85 -35.77
N SER A 127 30.11 10.81 -36.60
CA SER A 127 28.89 10.01 -36.65
C SER A 127 28.59 9.35 -35.30
N ALA A 128 29.57 8.66 -34.71
CA ALA A 128 29.41 8.02 -33.41
C ALA A 128 29.08 9.03 -32.29
N ALA A 129 29.68 10.21 -32.31
CA ALA A 129 29.37 11.28 -31.35
C ALA A 129 27.91 11.74 -31.48
N THR A 130 27.38 11.90 -32.69
CA THR A 130 25.97 12.28 -32.88
C THR A 130 25.01 11.22 -32.34
N VAL A 131 25.31 9.94 -32.59
CA VAL A 131 24.50 8.82 -32.09
C VAL A 131 24.60 8.71 -30.57
N ALA A 132 25.80 8.85 -30.00
CA ALA A 132 26.01 8.82 -28.56
C ALA A 132 25.28 9.97 -27.85
N LEU A 133 25.32 11.19 -28.41
CA LEU A 133 24.60 12.34 -27.87
C LEU A 133 23.07 12.14 -27.95
N ALA A 134 22.56 11.55 -29.04
CA ALA A 134 21.15 11.23 -29.16
C ALA A 134 20.69 10.22 -28.09
N PHE A 135 21.49 9.18 -27.81
CA PHE A 135 21.20 8.26 -26.71
C PHE A 135 21.35 8.91 -25.33
N LEU A 136 22.34 9.77 -25.12
CA LEU A 136 22.48 10.53 -23.88
C LEU A 136 21.29 11.46 -23.64
N ALA A 137 20.64 11.99 -24.68
CA ALA A 137 19.42 12.78 -24.51
C ALA A 137 18.27 11.97 -23.90
N MET A 138 18.27 10.64 -24.00
CA MET A 138 17.28 9.79 -23.32
C MET A 138 17.42 9.81 -21.78
N SER A 139 18.56 10.28 -21.24
CA SER A 139 18.73 10.49 -19.79
C SER A 139 17.73 11.50 -19.20
N PHE A 140 17.17 12.39 -20.03
CA PHE A 140 16.10 13.32 -19.61
C PHE A 140 14.71 12.65 -19.52
N SER A 141 14.60 11.37 -19.87
CA SER A 141 13.34 10.63 -19.77
C SER A 141 12.95 10.39 -18.32
N LYS A 142 11.67 10.65 -17.98
CA LYS A 142 11.09 10.32 -16.67
C LYS A 142 10.91 8.81 -16.45
N LEU A 143 10.78 8.04 -17.54
CA LEU A 143 10.65 6.59 -17.44
C LEU A 143 12.05 5.99 -17.23
N SER A 144 12.25 5.37 -16.07
CA SER A 144 13.54 4.84 -15.62
C SER A 144 14.16 3.87 -16.63
N VAL A 145 13.34 3.09 -17.33
CA VAL A 145 13.79 2.18 -18.40
C VAL A 145 14.57 2.95 -19.48
N PHE A 146 14.04 4.06 -19.99
CA PHE A 146 14.71 4.86 -21.02
C PHE A 146 15.87 5.71 -20.45
N GLY A 147 15.71 6.24 -19.25
CA GLY A 147 16.76 7.02 -18.57
C GLY A 147 18.02 6.18 -18.30
N ALA A 148 17.85 4.90 -18.00
CA ALA A 148 18.92 3.92 -17.85
C ALA A 148 19.50 3.44 -19.19
N LEU A 149 18.63 3.19 -20.17
CA LEU A 149 18.99 2.67 -21.49
C LEU A 149 19.92 3.62 -22.26
N GLY A 150 19.62 4.93 -22.22
CA GLY A 150 20.33 5.96 -22.98
C GLY A 150 21.84 5.97 -22.73
N PRO A 151 22.30 6.25 -21.48
CA PRO A 151 23.72 6.25 -21.14
C PRO A 151 24.43 4.94 -21.50
N ALA A 152 23.79 3.80 -21.24
CA ALA A 152 24.38 2.50 -21.56
C ALA A 152 24.54 2.28 -23.07
N CYS A 153 23.59 2.72 -23.90
CA CYS A 153 23.72 2.69 -25.36
C CYS A 153 24.79 3.66 -25.86
N ALA A 154 24.95 4.83 -25.24
CA ALA A 154 26.02 5.77 -25.57
C ALA A 154 27.41 5.17 -25.28
N ILE A 155 27.57 4.47 -24.15
CA ILE A 155 28.79 3.72 -23.82
C ILE A 155 29.03 2.61 -24.84
N ALA A 156 27.99 1.90 -25.25
CA ALA A 156 28.08 0.88 -26.30
C ALA A 156 28.66 1.45 -27.60
N VAL A 157 28.10 2.57 -28.08
CA VAL A 157 28.57 3.26 -29.28
C VAL A 157 30.03 3.70 -29.12
N PHE A 158 30.40 4.21 -27.95
CA PHE A 158 31.78 4.60 -27.64
C PHE A 158 32.73 3.39 -27.70
N VAL A 159 32.37 2.25 -27.11
CA VAL A 159 33.18 1.02 -27.19
C VAL A 159 33.31 0.55 -28.64
N GLY A 160 32.22 0.55 -29.41
CA GLY A 160 32.23 0.16 -30.81
C GLY A 160 33.11 1.07 -31.68
N VAL A 161 33.05 2.38 -31.48
CA VAL A 161 33.90 3.33 -32.21
C VAL A 161 35.36 3.21 -31.80
N ALA A 162 35.63 3.05 -30.50
CA ALA A 162 36.97 2.86 -29.98
C ALA A 162 37.60 1.60 -30.57
N ALA A 163 36.89 0.47 -30.57
CA ALA A 163 37.35 -0.76 -31.19
C ALA A 163 37.57 -0.60 -32.71
N THR A 164 36.67 0.10 -33.42
CA THR A 164 36.83 0.30 -34.86
C THR A 164 38.01 1.20 -35.21
N VAL A 165 38.34 2.20 -34.39
CA VAL A 165 39.45 3.11 -34.67
C VAL A 165 40.79 2.56 -34.16
N THR A 166 40.80 1.73 -33.11
CA THR A 166 42.04 1.23 -32.48
C THR A 166 42.40 -0.20 -32.86
N LEU A 167 41.43 -1.12 -32.86
CA LEU A 167 41.66 -2.54 -33.09
C LEU A 167 41.56 -2.91 -34.58
N PHE A 168 40.63 -2.29 -35.30
CA PHE A 168 40.39 -2.62 -36.71
C PHE A 168 41.60 -2.31 -37.63
N PRO A 169 42.25 -1.13 -37.57
CA PRO A 169 43.33 -0.82 -38.53
C PRO A 169 44.54 -1.75 -38.41
N PRO A 170 45.04 -2.10 -37.20
CA PRO A 170 46.12 -3.10 -37.07
C PRO A 170 45.74 -4.48 -37.62
N VAL A 171 44.50 -4.94 -37.38
CA VAL A 171 44.02 -6.23 -37.88
C VAL A 171 43.92 -6.21 -39.41
N LEU A 172 43.44 -5.09 -39.98
CA LEU A 172 43.39 -4.88 -41.42
C LEU A 172 44.79 -4.83 -42.05
N ALA A 173 45.74 -4.14 -41.42
CA ALA A 173 47.12 -4.07 -41.90
C ALA A 173 47.81 -5.46 -41.89
N MET A 174 47.60 -6.25 -40.84
CA MET A 174 48.11 -7.63 -40.77
C MET A 174 47.51 -8.53 -41.85
N ALA A 175 46.22 -8.35 -42.14
CA ALA A 175 45.54 -9.07 -43.22
C ALA A 175 46.09 -8.68 -44.60
N ALA A 176 46.27 -7.37 -44.81
CA ALA A 176 46.76 -6.83 -46.07
C ALA A 176 48.18 -7.32 -46.39
N LYS A 177 49.05 -7.45 -45.38
CA LYS A 177 50.39 -8.05 -45.53
C LYS A 177 50.37 -9.50 -46.03
N ARG A 178 49.27 -10.23 -45.79
CA ARG A 178 49.08 -11.61 -46.26
C ARG A 178 48.40 -11.68 -47.63
N GLY A 179 48.21 -10.54 -48.32
CA GLY A 179 47.49 -10.44 -49.59
C GLY A 179 45.98 -10.64 -49.44
N VAL A 180 45.44 -10.53 -48.23
CA VAL A 180 44.03 -10.73 -47.94
C VAL A 180 43.36 -9.37 -47.75
N GLY A 181 42.25 -9.13 -48.45
CA GLY A 181 41.54 -7.85 -48.41
C GLY A 181 41.86 -6.90 -49.57
N GLU A 182 42.35 -7.42 -50.69
CA GLU A 182 42.45 -6.62 -51.91
C GLU A 182 41.06 -6.29 -52.48
N PRO A 183 40.86 -5.06 -52.99
CA PRO A 183 39.57 -4.66 -53.52
C PRO A 183 39.25 -5.42 -54.80
N LYS A 184 37.97 -5.77 -54.97
CA LYS A 184 37.46 -6.36 -56.20
C LYS A 184 36.81 -5.29 -57.08
N ALA A 185 36.76 -5.54 -58.38
CA ALA A 185 36.17 -4.61 -59.33
C ALA A 185 34.69 -4.28 -58.98
N ASP A 186 34.39 -2.99 -58.88
CA ASP A 186 33.03 -2.49 -58.65
C ASP A 186 32.15 -2.74 -59.88
N ARG A 187 31.16 -3.63 -59.72
CA ARG A 187 30.17 -3.96 -60.76
C ARG A 187 28.93 -3.07 -60.71
N THR A 188 28.74 -2.31 -59.63
CA THR A 188 27.51 -1.57 -59.35
C THR A 188 27.55 -0.11 -59.82
N ARG A 189 28.74 0.43 -60.13
CA ARG A 189 28.94 1.81 -60.58
C ARG A 189 27.97 2.27 -61.69
N ARG A 190 27.71 1.42 -62.70
CA ARG A 190 26.78 1.75 -63.79
C ARG A 190 25.33 1.89 -63.32
N TYR A 191 24.92 1.04 -62.38
CA TYR A 191 23.58 1.05 -61.81
C TYR A 191 23.36 2.32 -60.98
N TRP A 192 24.29 2.63 -60.06
CA TRP A 192 24.22 3.83 -59.23
C TRP A 192 24.28 5.13 -60.04
N ASN A 193 25.08 5.17 -61.11
CA ASN A 193 25.10 6.32 -62.02
C ASN A 193 23.74 6.56 -62.69
N ARG A 194 23.01 5.51 -63.09
CA ARG A 194 21.67 5.65 -63.68
C ARG A 194 20.68 6.22 -62.67
N ILE A 195 20.72 5.75 -61.43
CA ILE A 195 19.85 6.25 -60.36
C ILE A 195 20.17 7.71 -60.05
N ALA A 196 21.45 8.05 -59.85
CA ALA A 196 21.86 9.42 -59.58
C ALA A 196 21.40 10.39 -60.68
N VAL A 197 21.55 10.00 -61.96
CA VAL A 197 21.06 10.78 -63.10
C VAL A 197 19.53 10.91 -63.09
N ALA A 198 18.79 9.85 -62.76
CA ALA A 198 17.33 9.91 -62.66
C ALA A 198 16.86 10.87 -61.55
N VAL A 199 17.51 10.83 -60.38
CA VAL A 199 17.22 11.70 -59.23
C VAL A 199 17.47 13.17 -59.58
N VAL A 200 18.61 13.47 -60.20
CA VAL A 200 18.96 14.85 -60.60
C VAL A 200 18.08 15.36 -61.73
N ARG A 201 17.65 14.51 -62.66
CA ARG A 201 16.79 14.91 -63.78
C ARG A 201 15.34 15.17 -63.39
N ARG A 202 14.82 14.54 -62.33
CA ARG A 202 13.42 14.65 -61.90
C ARG A 202 13.27 14.82 -60.38
N PRO A 203 13.83 15.88 -59.77
CA PRO A 203 13.85 16.04 -58.32
C PRO A 203 12.44 16.22 -57.72
N GLY A 204 11.59 17.07 -58.33
CA GLY A 204 10.25 17.37 -57.81
C GLY A 204 9.32 16.14 -57.72
N PRO A 205 9.10 15.40 -58.82
CA PRO A 205 8.25 14.21 -58.80
C PRO A 205 8.76 13.12 -57.85
N LEU A 206 10.09 12.91 -57.79
CA LEU A 206 10.68 11.90 -56.91
C LEU A 206 10.58 12.30 -55.45
N LEU A 207 10.76 13.58 -55.12
CA LEU A 207 10.52 14.10 -53.77
C LEU A 207 9.06 13.99 -53.37
N GLY A 208 8.13 14.33 -54.26
CA GLY A 208 6.69 14.19 -54.00
C GLY A 208 6.29 12.73 -53.77
N ALA A 209 6.81 11.81 -54.59
CA ALA A 209 6.55 10.38 -54.44
C ALA A 209 7.14 9.81 -53.13
N SER A 210 8.39 10.14 -52.80
CA SER A 210 9.02 9.65 -51.57
C SER A 210 8.39 10.25 -50.32
N LEU A 211 8.07 11.54 -50.33
CA LEU A 211 7.38 12.21 -49.23
C LEU A 211 5.96 11.65 -49.05
N GLY A 212 5.22 11.46 -50.14
CA GLY A 212 3.88 10.85 -50.11
C GLY A 212 3.91 9.44 -49.52
N LEU A 213 4.91 8.63 -49.89
CA LEU A 213 5.12 7.30 -49.31
C LEU A 213 5.43 7.37 -47.81
N VAL A 214 6.37 8.22 -47.40
CA VAL A 214 6.76 8.37 -45.98
C VAL A 214 5.59 8.89 -45.14
N VAL A 215 4.84 9.88 -45.63
CA VAL A 215 3.65 10.41 -44.95
C VAL A 215 2.55 9.36 -44.87
N GLY A 216 2.33 8.58 -45.94
CA GLY A 216 1.38 7.49 -45.95
C GLY A 216 1.72 6.39 -44.93
N LEU A 217 2.99 6.02 -44.83
CA LEU A 217 3.47 5.08 -43.81
C LEU A 217 3.37 5.68 -42.40
N ALA A 218 3.68 6.95 -42.23
CA ALA A 218 3.56 7.65 -40.94
C ALA A 218 2.09 7.76 -40.48
N ALA A 219 1.13 7.87 -41.40
CA ALA A 219 -0.29 7.93 -41.08
C ALA A 219 -0.79 6.64 -40.39
N ILE A 220 -0.10 5.50 -40.56
CA ILE A 220 -0.40 4.25 -39.83
C ILE A 220 -0.29 4.49 -38.31
N ALA A 221 0.61 5.37 -37.86
CA ALA A 221 0.75 5.70 -36.43
C ALA A 221 -0.52 6.31 -35.82
N LEU A 222 -1.42 6.90 -36.63
CA LEU A 222 -2.72 7.40 -36.16
C LEU A 222 -3.67 6.27 -35.73
N THR A 223 -3.41 5.04 -36.15
CA THR A 223 -4.18 3.85 -35.76
C THR A 223 -3.66 3.18 -34.49
N MET A 224 -2.55 3.67 -33.92
CA MET A 224 -1.88 3.07 -32.77
C MET A 224 -2.76 3.16 -31.51
N ARG A 225 -2.98 2.01 -30.86
CA ARG A 225 -3.60 1.93 -29.54
C ARG A 225 -2.52 1.60 -28.50
N ILE A 226 -2.38 2.46 -27.50
CA ILE A 226 -1.41 2.26 -26.42
C ILE A 226 -2.04 1.32 -25.39
N SER A 227 -1.35 0.21 -25.10
CA SER A 227 -1.71 -0.76 -24.07
C SER A 227 -0.51 -0.96 -23.15
N TYR A 228 -0.77 -1.10 -21.85
CA TYR A 228 0.22 -1.41 -20.82
C TYR A 228 0.03 -2.85 -20.29
N ASP A 229 -0.55 -3.73 -21.12
CA ASP A 229 -0.76 -5.13 -20.79
C ASP A 229 0.44 -5.97 -21.23
N ASP A 230 1.37 -6.22 -20.30
CA ASP A 230 2.60 -6.98 -20.55
C ASP A 230 2.35 -8.41 -21.07
N ARG A 231 1.13 -8.95 -20.86
CA ARG A 231 0.74 -10.27 -21.38
C ARG A 231 0.62 -10.28 -22.90
N GLN A 232 0.21 -9.16 -23.50
CA GLN A 232 0.10 -9.01 -24.96
C GLN A 232 1.47 -8.84 -25.62
N GLY A 233 2.49 -8.44 -24.85
CA GLY A 233 3.86 -8.31 -25.34
C GLY A 233 4.60 -9.65 -25.51
N GLN A 234 3.97 -10.77 -25.15
CA GLN A 234 4.56 -12.10 -25.16
C GLN A 234 3.75 -13.09 -25.99
N PRO A 235 4.37 -14.18 -26.50
CA PRO A 235 3.64 -15.26 -27.13
C PRO A 235 2.51 -15.81 -26.24
N ALA A 236 1.39 -16.19 -26.85
CA ALA A 236 0.27 -16.80 -26.12
C ALA A 236 0.61 -18.18 -25.52
N THR A 237 1.69 -18.82 -26.01
CA THR A 237 2.15 -20.16 -25.62
C THR A 237 3.02 -20.19 -24.37
N THR A 238 3.36 -19.03 -23.82
CA THR A 238 4.20 -18.93 -22.63
C THR A 238 3.45 -19.43 -21.38
N ALA A 239 4.15 -20.10 -20.45
CA ALA A 239 3.51 -20.81 -19.32
C ALA A 239 2.66 -19.90 -18.41
N SER A 240 3.07 -18.65 -18.20
CA SER A 240 2.29 -17.63 -17.51
C SER A 240 1.03 -17.23 -18.28
N ASN A 241 1.13 -17.01 -19.60
CA ASN A 241 -0.02 -16.70 -20.46
C ASN A 241 -1.02 -17.85 -20.56
N GLU A 242 -0.55 -19.09 -20.69
CA GLU A 242 -1.42 -20.28 -20.66
C GLU A 242 -2.13 -20.40 -19.32
N GLY A 243 -1.42 -20.18 -18.22
CA GLY A 243 -2.03 -20.19 -16.91
C GLY A 243 -3.05 -19.05 -16.71
N TYR A 244 -2.79 -17.84 -17.23
CA TYR A 244 -3.80 -16.77 -17.22
C TYR A 244 -5.02 -17.16 -18.06
N HIS A 245 -4.84 -17.82 -19.19
CA HIS A 245 -5.93 -18.35 -20.00
C HIS A 245 -6.75 -19.41 -19.25
N LEU A 246 -6.10 -20.30 -18.48
CA LEU A 246 -6.80 -21.28 -17.64
C LEU A 246 -7.54 -20.62 -16.47
N LEU A 247 -6.95 -19.57 -15.90
CA LEU A 247 -7.54 -18.80 -14.80
C LEU A 247 -8.76 -18.02 -15.29
N ASP A 248 -8.68 -17.38 -16.46
CA ASP A 248 -9.77 -16.64 -17.10
C ASP A 248 -10.97 -17.52 -17.47
N LYS A 249 -10.77 -18.85 -17.65
CA LYS A 249 -11.87 -19.81 -17.88
C LYS A 249 -12.72 -20.05 -16.63
N HIS A 250 -12.11 -19.99 -15.44
CA HIS A 250 -12.76 -20.38 -14.18
C HIS A 250 -13.10 -19.18 -13.29
N PHE A 251 -12.35 -18.10 -13.42
CA PHE A 251 -12.49 -16.88 -12.62
C PHE A 251 -12.72 -15.68 -13.52
N ARG A 252 -13.59 -14.78 -13.08
CA ARG A 252 -13.80 -13.52 -13.79
C ARG A 252 -12.55 -12.65 -13.70
N LYS A 253 -12.20 -11.99 -14.81
CA LYS A 253 -11.00 -11.12 -14.93
C LYS A 253 -10.88 -10.05 -13.85
N ASP A 254 -12.01 -9.50 -13.42
CA ASP A 254 -12.10 -8.47 -12.37
C ASP A 254 -11.76 -8.98 -10.96
N THR A 255 -11.79 -10.29 -10.74
CA THR A 255 -11.34 -10.90 -9.49
C THR A 255 -9.85 -11.23 -9.52
N VAL A 256 -9.33 -11.56 -10.70
CA VAL A 256 -7.94 -11.96 -10.91
C VAL A 256 -6.99 -10.74 -10.92
N ILE A 257 -7.41 -9.65 -11.57
CA ILE A 257 -6.62 -8.41 -11.71
C ILE A 257 -7.26 -7.34 -10.85
N THR A 258 -6.97 -7.38 -9.54
CA THR A 258 -7.51 -6.40 -8.58
C THR A 258 -6.67 -5.13 -8.59
N GLN A 259 -7.31 -3.97 -8.65
CA GLN A 259 -6.65 -2.68 -8.42
C GLN A 259 -6.70 -2.35 -6.93
N PHE A 260 -5.57 -1.91 -6.38
CA PHE A 260 -5.47 -1.52 -4.98
C PHE A 260 -5.56 0.00 -4.86
N MET A 261 -6.46 0.48 -4.00
CA MET A 261 -6.51 1.86 -3.56
C MET A 261 -5.89 1.94 -2.16
N ILE A 262 -4.76 2.62 -2.04
CA ILE A 262 -4.08 2.83 -0.76
C ILE A 262 -4.56 4.15 -0.19
N VAL A 263 -5.08 4.11 1.04
CA VAL A 263 -5.54 5.30 1.77
C VAL A 263 -4.52 5.61 2.85
N GLU A 264 -3.88 6.76 2.74
CA GLU A 264 -2.95 7.28 3.74
C GLU A 264 -3.64 8.39 4.55
N SER A 265 -3.51 8.33 5.87
CA SER A 265 -4.12 9.28 6.79
C SER A 265 -3.17 9.57 7.96
N ALA A 266 -3.12 10.83 8.39
CA ALA A 266 -2.36 11.24 9.56
C ALA A 266 -3.02 10.80 10.89
N THR A 267 -4.29 10.40 10.86
CA THR A 267 -5.08 10.01 12.05
C THR A 267 -5.32 8.50 12.07
N ASP A 268 -5.50 7.92 13.26
CA ASP A 268 -5.77 6.48 13.40
C ASP A 268 -7.11 6.08 12.73
N MET A 269 -6.99 5.27 11.69
CA MET A 269 -8.09 4.78 10.87
C MET A 269 -8.88 3.63 11.52
N ARG A 270 -8.48 3.18 12.72
CA ARG A 270 -9.18 2.13 13.49
C ARG A 270 -10.32 2.67 14.36
N THR A 271 -10.49 3.99 14.40
CA THR A 271 -11.58 4.62 15.15
C THR A 271 -12.92 4.42 14.44
N SER A 272 -14.02 4.41 15.20
CA SER A 272 -15.37 4.22 14.64
C SER A 272 -15.72 5.27 13.59
N ARG A 273 -15.26 6.52 13.79
CA ARG A 273 -15.45 7.62 12.84
C ARG A 273 -14.69 7.36 11.53
N ALA A 274 -13.42 7.01 11.61
CA ALA A 274 -12.63 6.74 10.41
C ALA A 274 -13.11 5.50 9.64
N LEU A 275 -13.61 4.47 10.33
CA LEU A 275 -14.25 3.32 9.69
C LEU A 275 -15.56 3.70 8.98
N ALA A 276 -16.33 4.65 9.51
CA ALA A 276 -17.50 5.18 8.83
C ALA A 276 -17.10 5.96 7.57
N ASP A 277 -16.06 6.81 7.67
CA ASP A 277 -15.53 7.57 6.53
C ASP A 277 -15.01 6.62 5.42
N LEU A 278 -14.33 5.52 5.80
CA LEU A 278 -13.89 4.48 4.86
C LEU A 278 -15.06 3.74 4.19
N ASP A 279 -16.14 3.44 4.91
CA ASP A 279 -17.33 2.83 4.30
C ASP A 279 -18.04 3.77 3.33
N GLU A 280 -18.11 5.06 3.66
CA GLU A 280 -18.65 6.09 2.76
C GLU A 280 -17.80 6.20 1.49
N MET A 281 -16.48 6.29 1.64
CA MET A 281 -15.55 6.29 0.51
C MET A 281 -15.74 5.03 -0.36
N ALA A 282 -15.79 3.84 0.24
CA ALA A 282 -16.03 2.59 -0.49
C ALA A 282 -17.37 2.60 -1.23
N SER A 283 -18.41 3.21 -0.65
CA SER A 283 -19.70 3.41 -1.30
C SER A 283 -19.60 4.29 -2.55
N ARG A 284 -18.89 5.42 -2.46
CA ARG A 284 -18.70 6.33 -3.60
C ARG A 284 -17.86 5.68 -4.70
N VAL A 285 -16.80 4.96 -4.34
CA VAL A 285 -15.95 4.23 -5.30
C VAL A 285 -16.75 3.14 -6.02
N SER A 286 -17.64 2.44 -5.32
CA SER A 286 -18.49 1.40 -5.93
C SER A 286 -19.49 1.93 -6.97
N GLN A 287 -19.74 3.25 -7.01
CA GLN A 287 -20.63 3.89 -7.98
C GLN A 287 -19.89 4.37 -9.24
N LEU A 288 -18.55 4.30 -9.27
CA LEU A 288 -17.78 4.71 -10.42
C LEU A 288 -17.97 3.73 -11.60
N PRO A 289 -18.09 4.23 -12.85
CA PRO A 289 -18.22 3.37 -14.02
C PRO A 289 -16.97 2.47 -14.15
N GLY A 290 -17.19 1.18 -14.37
CA GLY A 290 -16.13 0.17 -14.51
C GLY A 290 -15.69 -0.50 -13.20
N VAL A 291 -16.22 -0.09 -12.05
CA VAL A 291 -15.96 -0.76 -10.76
C VAL A 291 -17.03 -1.83 -10.51
N THR A 292 -16.65 -3.11 -10.57
CA THR A 292 -17.60 -4.21 -10.24
C THR A 292 -17.78 -4.37 -8.73
N LYS A 293 -16.70 -4.26 -7.96
CA LYS A 293 -16.65 -4.63 -6.54
C LYS A 293 -15.55 -3.86 -5.82
N VAL A 294 -15.85 -3.38 -4.60
CA VAL A 294 -14.87 -2.75 -3.70
C VAL A 294 -14.72 -3.64 -2.48
N SER A 295 -13.56 -4.26 -2.31
CA SER A 295 -13.25 -5.10 -1.14
C SER A 295 -12.30 -4.36 -0.20
N GLY A 296 -12.61 -4.31 1.10
CA GLY A 296 -11.79 -3.61 2.08
C GLY A 296 -12.15 -3.93 3.52
N VAL A 297 -11.55 -3.23 4.49
CA VAL A 297 -11.72 -3.48 5.93
C VAL A 297 -13.18 -3.39 6.38
N THR A 298 -13.95 -2.46 5.82
CA THR A 298 -15.37 -2.24 6.14
C THR A 298 -16.31 -3.15 5.32
N ARG A 299 -15.81 -3.76 4.23
CA ARG A 299 -16.57 -4.60 3.28
C ARG A 299 -15.71 -5.75 2.76
N PRO A 300 -15.38 -6.76 3.59
CA PRO A 300 -14.45 -7.82 3.21
C PRO A 300 -14.97 -8.71 2.07
N THR A 301 -16.29 -8.85 1.95
CA THR A 301 -16.93 -9.60 0.85
C THR A 301 -17.39 -8.70 -0.29
N GLY A 302 -17.11 -7.40 -0.22
CA GLY A 302 -17.58 -6.35 -1.13
C GLY A 302 -18.98 -5.81 -0.87
N ALA A 303 -19.73 -6.46 0.01
CA ALA A 303 -21.01 -5.95 0.51
C ALA A 303 -20.83 -5.25 1.87
N ARG A 304 -21.76 -4.33 2.19
CA ARG A 304 -21.85 -3.76 3.55
C ARG A 304 -22.17 -4.87 4.56
N LEU A 305 -21.41 -4.92 5.64
CA LEU A 305 -21.68 -5.76 6.80
C LEU A 305 -23.09 -5.46 7.32
N ASP A 306 -23.89 -6.51 7.54
CA ASP A 306 -25.28 -6.36 7.99
C ASP A 306 -25.35 -5.63 9.34
N GLN A 307 -24.39 -5.91 10.24
CA GLN A 307 -24.27 -5.29 11.56
C GLN A 307 -23.92 -3.79 11.50
N ALA A 308 -23.32 -3.33 10.40
CA ALA A 308 -23.02 -1.93 10.17
C ALA A 308 -24.21 -1.16 9.56
N ARG A 309 -25.29 -1.84 9.18
CA ARG A 309 -26.50 -1.19 8.65
C ARG A 309 -27.32 -0.60 9.79
N LEU A 310 -27.82 0.62 9.59
CA LEU A 310 -28.74 1.29 10.52
C LEU A 310 -29.97 0.44 10.84
N SER A 311 -30.48 -0.32 9.87
CA SER A 311 -31.60 -1.24 10.08
C SER A 311 -31.31 -2.31 11.13
N TRP A 312 -30.10 -2.88 11.12
CA TRP A 312 -29.70 -3.91 12.09
C TRP A 312 -29.47 -3.29 13.47
N GLN A 313 -28.81 -2.14 13.53
CA GLN A 313 -28.59 -1.42 14.78
C GLN A 313 -29.92 -0.99 15.42
N ASN A 314 -30.85 -0.45 14.64
CA ASN A 314 -32.20 -0.11 15.10
C ASN A 314 -32.97 -1.35 15.54
N GLY A 315 -32.82 -2.48 14.84
CA GLY A 315 -33.40 -3.75 15.26
C GLY A 315 -32.86 -4.23 16.61
N GLN A 316 -31.55 -4.11 16.85
CA GLN A 316 -30.94 -4.45 18.15
C GLN A 316 -31.38 -3.50 19.27
N ILE A 317 -31.48 -2.19 18.99
CA ILE A 317 -32.02 -1.21 19.95
C ILE A 317 -33.47 -1.56 20.26
N GLY A 318 -34.29 -1.87 19.25
CA GLY A 318 -35.66 -2.33 19.41
C GLY A 318 -35.76 -3.59 20.26
N ASN A 319 -34.90 -4.58 20.03
CA ASN A 319 -34.86 -5.81 20.83
C ASN A 319 -34.43 -5.54 22.29
N LYS A 320 -33.46 -4.65 22.51
CA LYS A 320 -33.05 -4.26 23.86
C LYS A 320 -34.12 -3.45 24.58
N MET A 321 -34.81 -2.57 23.87
CA MET A 321 -35.96 -1.83 24.41
C MET A 321 -37.12 -2.76 24.73
N ALA A 322 -37.43 -3.72 23.85
CA ALA A 322 -38.45 -4.73 24.10
C ALA A 322 -38.08 -5.61 25.30
N GLY A 323 -36.81 -5.99 25.44
CA GLY A 323 -36.29 -6.68 26.63
C GLY A 323 -36.45 -5.83 27.89
N ALA A 324 -36.04 -4.56 27.87
CA ALA A 324 -36.18 -3.66 29.01
C ALA A 324 -37.65 -3.40 29.38
N VAL A 325 -38.55 -3.35 28.40
CA VAL A 325 -40.00 -3.27 28.62
C VAL A 325 -40.54 -4.55 29.23
N ALA A 326 -40.11 -5.72 28.73
CA ALA A 326 -40.49 -7.01 29.28
C ALA A 326 -39.99 -7.20 30.73
N ASP A 327 -38.76 -6.78 31.03
CA ASP A 327 -38.20 -6.76 32.38
C ASP A 327 -38.99 -5.79 33.29
N GLY A 328 -39.34 -4.61 32.77
CA GLY A 328 -40.18 -3.63 33.47
C GLY A 328 -41.59 -4.14 33.78
N ASP A 329 -42.22 -4.85 32.83
CA ASP A 329 -43.52 -5.49 33.03
C ASP A 329 -43.44 -6.67 34.02
N ALA A 330 -42.33 -7.41 34.07
CA ALA A 330 -42.12 -8.46 35.07
C ALA A 330 -42.07 -7.87 36.50
N HIS A 331 -41.44 -6.71 36.67
CA HIS A 331 -41.39 -5.99 37.96
C HIS A 331 -42.68 -5.23 38.32
N ARG A 332 -43.67 -5.20 37.41
CA ARG A 332 -44.98 -4.58 37.68
C ARG A 332 -45.72 -5.27 38.81
N TYR A 333 -45.55 -6.58 38.97
CA TYR A 333 -46.09 -7.34 40.08
C TYR A 333 -45.45 -6.94 41.42
N ASP A 334 -44.14 -6.74 41.44
CA ASP A 334 -43.42 -6.28 42.62
C ASP A 334 -43.84 -4.86 43.02
N LEU A 335 -43.99 -3.97 42.02
CA LEU A 335 -44.50 -2.61 42.22
C LEU A 335 -45.93 -2.61 42.79
N ALA A 336 -46.82 -3.45 42.26
CA ALA A 336 -48.19 -3.60 42.77
C ALA A 336 -48.20 -4.08 44.23
N LYS A 337 -47.34 -5.03 44.58
CA LYS A 337 -47.20 -5.54 45.95
C LYS A 337 -46.67 -4.47 46.92
N LEU A 338 -45.76 -3.61 46.47
CA LEU A 338 -45.28 -2.46 47.24
C LEU A 338 -46.39 -1.41 47.44
N THR A 339 -47.20 -1.14 46.42
CA THR A 339 -48.35 -0.22 46.52
C THR A 339 -49.41 -0.78 47.47
N GLU A 340 -49.76 -2.05 47.35
CA GLU A 340 -50.73 -2.71 48.24
C GLU A 340 -50.23 -2.73 49.71
N GLY A 341 -48.93 -2.99 49.92
CA GLY A 341 -48.32 -2.88 51.25
C GLY A 341 -48.38 -1.46 51.83
N ALA A 342 -48.22 -0.43 50.99
CA ALA A 342 -48.35 0.96 51.39
C ALA A 342 -49.82 1.34 51.73
N ASP A 343 -50.79 0.85 50.97
CA ASP A 343 -52.22 1.05 51.23
C ASP A 343 -52.67 0.36 52.51
N GLN A 344 -52.17 -0.84 52.79
CA GLN A 344 -52.42 -1.53 54.07
C GLN A 344 -51.86 -0.74 55.27
N LEU A 345 -50.66 -0.15 55.12
CA LEU A 345 -50.07 0.74 56.12
C LEU A 345 -50.92 2.01 56.33
N ALA A 346 -51.39 2.63 55.25
CA ALA A 346 -52.26 3.79 55.31
C ALA A 346 -53.61 3.46 55.98
N GLY A 347 -54.20 2.30 55.65
CA GLY A 347 -55.43 1.80 56.28
C GLY A 347 -55.25 1.52 57.79
N ALA A 348 -54.13 0.92 58.18
CA ALA A 348 -53.80 0.68 59.58
C ALA A 348 -53.62 1.99 60.37
N LEU A 349 -52.99 3.01 59.76
CA LEU A 349 -52.86 4.34 60.35
C LEU A 349 -54.21 5.05 60.49
N ALA A 350 -55.12 4.89 59.52
CA ALA A 350 -56.49 5.43 59.61
C ALA A 350 -57.30 4.76 60.72
N GLN A 351 -57.21 3.43 60.86
CA GLN A 351 -57.84 2.71 61.98
C GLN A 351 -57.25 3.13 63.33
N LEU A 352 -55.95 3.42 63.40
CA LEU A 352 -55.32 3.93 64.61
C LEU A 352 -55.89 5.32 64.98
N ASP A 353 -56.05 6.24 64.01
CA ASP A 353 -56.68 7.55 64.24
C ASP A 353 -58.13 7.41 64.72
N GLU A 354 -58.92 6.53 64.11
CA GLU A 354 -60.29 6.22 64.51
C GLU A 354 -60.36 5.66 65.93
N THR A 355 -59.45 4.74 66.28
CA THR A 355 -59.38 4.13 67.62
C THR A 355 -58.98 5.15 68.68
N VAL A 356 -58.02 6.04 68.36
CA VAL A 356 -57.60 7.15 69.24
C VAL A 356 -58.77 8.12 69.45
N ARG A 357 -59.49 8.51 68.40
CA ARG A 357 -60.69 9.36 68.51
C ARG A 357 -61.78 8.71 69.35
N THR A 358 -62.03 7.43 69.15
CA THR A 358 -63.07 6.67 69.86
C THR A 358 -62.72 6.49 71.35
N ALA A 359 -61.44 6.28 71.67
CA ALA A 359 -60.92 6.22 73.04
C ALA A 359 -60.94 7.58 73.76
N LEU A 360 -60.91 8.69 73.02
CA LEU A 360 -60.99 10.05 73.58
C LEU A 360 -62.45 10.53 73.81
N THR A 361 -63.45 9.93 73.19
CA THR A 361 -64.88 10.23 73.40
C THR A 361 -65.40 10.08 74.85
N PRO A 362 -64.99 9.08 75.65
CA PRO A 362 -65.39 9.02 77.07
C PRO A 362 -64.72 10.11 77.93
N LEU A 363 -63.56 10.65 77.53
CA LEU A 363 -62.88 11.73 78.26
C LEU A 363 -63.58 13.09 78.13
N THR A 364 -64.23 13.38 77.00
CA THR A 364 -65.07 14.58 76.84
C THR A 364 -66.36 14.49 77.65
N SER A 365 -66.90 13.28 77.87
CA SER A 365 -68.07 13.06 78.73
C SER A 365 -67.75 13.22 80.24
N LEU A 366 -66.55 12.84 80.68
CA LEU A 366 -66.07 13.04 82.05
C LEU A 366 -65.77 14.53 82.36
N LEU A 367 -65.31 15.30 81.37
CA LEU A 367 -65.16 16.76 81.48
C LEU A 367 -66.50 17.50 81.59
N SER A 368 -67.58 16.96 81.01
CA SER A 368 -68.93 17.53 81.13
C SER A 368 -69.66 17.17 82.45
N GLN A 369 -69.36 16.01 83.06
CA GLN A 369 -69.88 15.62 84.38
C GLN A 369 -69.12 16.26 85.55
N ALA A 370 -67.89 16.74 85.33
CA ALA A 370 -67.12 17.51 86.32
C ALA A 370 -67.56 18.98 86.45
N GLN A 371 -68.46 19.46 85.58
CA GLN A 371 -68.88 20.87 85.53
C GLN A 371 -70.17 21.17 86.33
N SER A 372 -70.82 20.16 86.92
CA SER A 372 -72.02 20.31 87.77
C SER A 372 -71.79 20.10 89.28
N ALA A 373 -70.54 20.02 89.75
CA ALA A 373 -70.17 20.01 91.17
C ALA A 373 -69.56 21.36 91.64
N GLY A 374 -70.05 22.46 91.05
CA GLY A 374 -69.55 23.83 91.24
C GLY A 374 -70.08 24.62 92.44
N SER A 375 -70.80 24.00 93.39
CA SER A 375 -71.43 24.72 94.51
C SER A 375 -70.97 24.27 95.91
N GLN A 376 -69.67 24.00 96.07
CA GLN A 376 -69.06 23.74 97.38
C GLN A 376 -67.60 24.25 97.52
N VAL A 377 -67.19 25.19 96.66
CA VAL A 377 -65.84 25.81 96.66
C VAL A 377 -65.78 27.13 97.45
N GLN A 378 -66.88 27.58 98.06
CA GLN A 378 -66.92 28.84 98.82
C GLN A 378 -66.57 28.76 100.32
N ARG A 379 -66.15 27.59 100.84
CA ARG A 379 -65.76 27.42 102.25
C ARG A 379 -64.26 27.21 102.53
N LEU A 380 -63.41 27.14 101.52
CA LEU A 380 -61.95 27.01 101.70
C LEU A 380 -61.16 28.31 101.44
N ARG A 381 -61.87 29.43 101.25
CA ARG A 381 -61.29 30.77 100.99
C ARG A 381 -60.40 31.35 102.11
N PRO A 382 -60.46 30.95 103.40
CA PRO A 382 -59.51 31.42 104.40
C PRO A 382 -58.26 30.53 104.59
N LEU A 383 -58.13 29.38 103.90
CA LEU A 383 -56.95 28.50 103.99
C LEU A 383 -55.93 28.71 102.85
N LEU A 384 -56.26 29.54 101.86
CA LEU A 384 -55.37 29.93 100.76
C LEU A 384 -54.54 31.20 101.04
N GLN A 385 -54.63 31.76 102.25
CA GLN A 385 -53.74 32.85 102.74
C GLN A 385 -52.62 32.37 103.68
N GLN A 386 -52.55 31.07 103.99
CA GLN A 386 -51.44 30.46 104.75
C GLN A 386 -50.48 29.63 103.88
N LEU A 387 -50.74 29.51 102.58
CA LEU A 387 -49.89 28.79 101.61
C LEU A 387 -49.10 29.73 100.68
N SER A 388 -48.99 31.02 101.05
CA SER A 388 -48.10 32.02 100.43
C SER A 388 -46.79 32.23 101.19
N ALA A 389 -46.43 31.32 102.10
CA ALA A 389 -45.17 31.37 102.86
C ALA A 389 -44.19 30.22 102.56
N THR A 390 -44.47 29.37 101.57
CA THR A 390 -43.62 28.22 101.20
C THR A 390 -43.23 28.26 99.73
N ALA A 391 -42.80 29.45 99.28
CA ALA A 391 -42.40 29.75 97.91
C ALA A 391 -40.90 29.56 97.54
N PRO A 392 -40.01 28.93 98.34
CA PRO A 392 -38.65 28.64 97.83
C PRO A 392 -38.18 27.19 98.00
N THR A 393 -38.98 26.19 97.62
CA THR A 393 -38.57 24.76 97.66
C THR A 393 -38.66 24.01 96.33
N VAL A 394 -39.13 24.63 95.24
CA VAL A 394 -39.09 24.02 93.90
C VAL A 394 -37.86 24.48 93.09
N ASP A 395 -37.24 25.58 93.49
CA ASP A 395 -36.04 26.13 92.82
C ASP A 395 -34.71 25.57 93.39
N ARG A 396 -34.76 24.70 94.41
CA ARG A 396 -33.60 23.95 94.93
C ARG A 396 -33.39 22.57 94.29
N ALA A 397 -34.31 22.10 93.44
CA ALA A 397 -34.19 20.78 92.79
C ALA A 397 -33.52 20.82 91.41
N ILE A 398 -33.13 22.00 90.90
CA ILE A 398 -32.64 22.16 89.51
C ILE A 398 -31.18 22.68 89.41
N ARG A 399 -30.47 23.01 90.50
CA ARG A 399 -29.09 23.57 90.37
C ARG A 399 -28.01 23.09 91.36
N ALA A 400 -27.87 21.77 91.55
CA ALA A 400 -26.59 21.18 91.98
C ALA A 400 -26.52 19.68 91.58
N GLY A 401 -25.73 19.36 90.54
CA GLY A 401 -25.36 17.97 90.17
C GLY A 401 -24.32 17.36 91.13
N PRO A 402 -23.51 16.34 90.77
CA PRO A 402 -23.42 15.54 89.53
C PRO A 402 -23.41 14.00 89.75
N GLY A 403 -23.38 13.21 88.65
CA GLY A 403 -23.21 11.74 88.66
C GLY A 403 -24.54 11.00 88.83
N LEU A 404 -25.06 10.31 87.83
CA LEU A 404 -24.64 8.95 87.49
C LEU A 404 -24.73 8.73 85.98
N ARG A 405 -23.60 8.98 85.31
CA ARG A 405 -23.26 8.43 84.00
C ARG A 405 -22.92 6.93 84.09
N GLN A 406 -23.52 6.23 85.05
CA GLN A 406 -23.13 4.90 85.53
C GLN A 406 -24.30 3.90 85.51
N GLU A 407 -25.55 4.36 85.31
CA GLU A 407 -26.73 3.49 85.12
C GLU A 407 -27.15 3.32 83.65
N ALA A 408 -26.51 4.06 82.72
CA ALA A 408 -26.67 3.85 81.28
C ALA A 408 -25.65 2.84 80.69
N GLU A 409 -24.63 2.42 81.47
CA GLU A 409 -23.67 1.37 81.09
C GLU A 409 -23.96 0.01 81.76
N GLN A 410 -24.89 -0.05 82.72
CA GLN A 410 -25.36 -1.29 83.34
C GLN A 410 -26.51 -2.00 82.59
N ALA A 411 -27.14 -1.34 81.62
CA ALA A 411 -28.12 -1.98 80.73
C ALA A 411 -27.49 -2.60 79.47
N GLN A 412 -26.22 -2.32 79.18
CA GLN A 412 -25.51 -2.85 78.00
C GLN A 412 -24.54 -4.00 78.33
N SER A 413 -24.35 -4.32 79.62
CA SER A 413 -23.44 -5.37 80.11
C SER A 413 -24.14 -6.59 80.73
N ALA A 414 -25.48 -6.64 80.73
CA ALA A 414 -26.27 -7.77 81.25
C ALA A 414 -26.83 -8.75 80.18
N ILE A 415 -26.50 -8.57 78.89
CA ILE A 415 -26.86 -9.52 77.81
C ILE A 415 -25.60 -10.16 77.17
N ALA A 416 -24.43 -10.00 77.80
CA ALA A 416 -23.16 -10.58 77.36
C ALA A 416 -22.56 -11.61 78.35
N SER A 417 -23.36 -12.19 79.25
CA SER A 417 -22.90 -13.18 80.24
C SER A 417 -23.60 -14.55 80.18
N ILE A 418 -24.17 -14.94 79.02
CA ILE A 418 -24.46 -16.35 78.74
C ILE A 418 -23.73 -16.79 77.47
N ALA A 419 -22.47 -17.18 77.65
CA ALA A 419 -21.81 -18.23 76.87
C ALA A 419 -20.93 -19.03 77.85
N PRO A 420 -20.86 -20.37 77.72
CA PRO A 420 -19.67 -20.92 77.06
C PRO A 420 -20.02 -22.14 76.18
N SER A 421 -19.44 -22.34 74.99
CA SER A 421 -18.13 -22.95 74.73
C SER A 421 -18.15 -23.30 73.21
N SER A 422 -17.08 -23.32 72.41
CA SER A 422 -15.74 -23.82 72.65
C SER A 422 -14.76 -23.41 71.52
N THR A 423 -13.54 -23.04 71.95
CA THR A 423 -12.21 -23.38 71.39
C THR A 423 -11.70 -22.81 70.06
N HIS A 424 -10.65 -21.99 70.26
CA HIS A 424 -9.28 -22.08 69.73
C HIS A 424 -8.97 -21.37 68.39
N SER A 425 -8.26 -20.22 68.47
CA SER A 425 -6.78 -20.09 68.53
C SER A 425 -6.17 -20.18 67.12
N THR A 426 -5.30 -19.31 66.63
CA THR A 426 -4.40 -18.27 67.17
C THR A 426 -3.85 -17.57 65.92
N THR A 427 -4.09 -16.28 65.74
CA THR A 427 -3.09 -15.18 65.85
C THR A 427 -2.00 -15.16 64.74
N ILE A 428 -1.88 -14.04 64.02
CA ILE A 428 -0.73 -13.08 64.08
C ILE A 428 -0.62 -12.20 62.81
N ARG A 429 -0.64 -10.87 63.07
CA ARG A 429 0.03 -9.70 62.45
C ARG A 429 -0.06 -9.40 60.94
N GLY A 430 -0.33 -8.12 60.68
CA GLY A 430 0.65 -7.24 60.03
C GLY A 430 0.16 -6.49 58.79
N ALA A 431 -0.19 -5.22 58.97
CA ALA A 431 -0.30 -4.21 57.91
C ALA A 431 1.09 -3.58 57.61
N PRO A 432 1.25 -2.60 56.68
CA PRO A 432 0.68 -2.37 55.35
C PRO A 432 1.77 -2.01 54.30
N ALA A 433 1.39 -1.74 53.04
CA ALA A 433 1.92 -0.70 52.12
C ALA A 433 2.03 -1.12 50.62
N HIS A 434 1.54 -0.25 49.75
CA HIS A 434 1.75 -0.13 48.30
C HIS A 434 3.23 0.13 47.91
N PRO A 435 3.64 0.32 46.63
CA PRO A 435 3.16 -0.15 45.30
C PRO A 435 4.35 -0.64 44.40
N SER A 436 4.08 -1.22 43.21
CA SER A 436 4.84 -1.02 41.93
C SER A 436 4.52 -2.09 40.87
N ALA A 437 4.41 -1.67 39.61
CA ALA A 437 4.29 -2.48 38.40
C ALA A 437 5.68 -3.01 37.94
N PRO A 438 5.91 -3.52 36.70
CA PRO A 438 5.11 -4.31 35.73
C PRO A 438 5.88 -5.57 35.22
N ARG A 439 5.26 -6.53 34.51
CA ARG A 439 5.88 -7.23 33.34
C ARG A 439 5.03 -8.31 32.65
N SER A 440 5.13 -8.29 31.31
CA SER A 440 5.20 -9.39 30.33
C SER A 440 4.12 -10.50 30.38
N ALA A 441 3.21 -10.53 29.40
CA ALA A 441 3.35 -11.23 28.11
C ALA A 441 3.08 -12.74 28.21
N THR A 442 1.96 -13.18 27.63
CA THR A 442 1.88 -14.53 27.05
C THR A 442 0.97 -14.48 25.82
N ARG A 443 1.58 -14.77 24.68
CA ARG A 443 0.95 -15.12 23.41
C ARG A 443 0.14 -16.40 23.57
N CYS A 444 -1.00 -16.50 22.92
CA CYS A 444 -1.39 -17.73 22.22
C CYS A 444 -2.09 -17.39 20.92
N ARG A 445 -1.55 -17.95 19.84
CA ARG A 445 -2.07 -17.96 18.48
C ARG A 445 -3.32 -18.84 18.42
N PHE A 446 -4.32 -18.44 17.65
CA PHE A 446 -4.70 -19.07 16.38
C PHE A 446 -5.36 -18.03 15.47
#